data_AF-A0A364Y6D6-F1
#
_entry.id   AF-A0A364Y6D6-F1
#
_cell.length_a   1.000
_cell.length_b   1.000
_cell.length_c   1.000
_cell.angle_alpha   90.00
_cell.angle_beta   90.00
_cell.angle_gamma   90.00
#
_symmetry.space_group_name_H-M   'P 1'
#
loop_
_entity.id
_entity.type
_entity.pdbx_description
1 polymer ?
#
loop_
_entity_poly.entity_id
_entity_poly.type
_entity_poly.pdbx_seq_one_letter_code
_entity_poly.pdbx_strand_id
1 'polypeptide(L)'
;MNHIVTYLESKQAIFHGALILMILYVPHAGNLFMQLEHLDMTFSGYSVLNWIYGVGLAAVIEFLILIFLINGYKNTGKFYAVVSFFLNAFYYDYWFITVQDPTVVNIKTTIISLFICLTHSLSVWQLSELFYRRVREEKVELFCEECNAGPFTNKRALDGHISKAHKYRRKDEIQLSEKTSEKAA
;
A
#
# COMPACT_ATOMS: atom_id res chain seq x y z
N MET A 1 -14.97 -9.30 23.00
CA MET A 1 -14.69 -8.12 22.16
C MET A 1 -15.42 -8.31 20.84
N ASN A 2 -16.12 -7.29 20.33
CA ASN A 2 -17.04 -7.45 19.19
C ASN A 2 -16.24 -7.77 17.91
N HIS A 3 -16.54 -8.88 17.23
CA HIS A 3 -15.76 -9.39 16.07
C HIS A 3 -15.54 -8.34 14.97
N ILE A 4 -16.52 -7.45 14.78
CA ILE A 4 -16.45 -6.34 13.82
C ILE A 4 -15.35 -5.35 14.19
N VAL A 5 -15.24 -4.99 15.48
CA VAL A 5 -14.21 -4.05 15.95
C VAL A 5 -12.82 -4.66 15.77
N THR A 6 -12.66 -5.94 16.12
CA THR A 6 -11.40 -6.66 15.93
C THR A 6 -11.02 -6.75 14.45
N TYR A 7 -12.00 -6.92 13.54
CA TYR A 7 -11.74 -6.87 12.10
C TYR A 7 -11.33 -5.46 11.64
N LEU A 8 -12.05 -4.42 12.03
CA LEU A 8 -11.76 -3.03 11.63
C LEU A 8 -10.39 -2.55 12.11
N GLU A 9 -9.89 -3.10 13.22
CA GLU A 9 -8.54 -2.85 13.72
C GLU A 9 -7.46 -3.69 13.01
N SER A 10 -7.83 -4.69 12.23
CA SER A 10 -6.89 -5.59 11.57
C SER A 10 -6.23 -4.97 10.33
N LYS A 11 -5.05 -5.49 9.96
CA LYS A 11 -4.39 -5.16 8.69
C LYS A 11 -5.25 -5.51 7.47
N GLN A 12 -6.06 -6.56 7.60
CA GLN A 12 -6.94 -7.03 6.54
C GLN A 12 -8.01 -5.98 6.21
N ALA A 13 -8.60 -5.33 7.21
CA ALA A 13 -9.56 -4.25 6.96
C ALA A 13 -8.93 -3.04 6.26
N ILE A 14 -7.70 -2.66 6.63
CA ILE A 14 -6.98 -1.57 5.97
C ILE A 14 -6.65 -1.94 4.52
N PHE A 15 -6.20 -3.16 4.29
CA PHE A 15 -5.91 -3.67 2.95
C PHE A 15 -7.15 -3.74 2.07
N HIS A 16 -8.26 -4.30 2.58
CA HIS A 16 -9.53 -4.33 1.86
C HIS A 16 -10.06 -2.91 1.60
N GLY A 17 -9.90 -1.99 2.54
CA GLY A 17 -10.25 -0.57 2.36
C GLY A 17 -9.47 0.07 1.21
N ALA A 18 -8.15 -0.15 1.16
CA ALA A 18 -7.32 0.32 0.05
C ALA A 18 -7.73 -0.31 -1.29
N LEU A 19 -8.04 -1.62 -1.29
CA LEU A 19 -8.46 -2.34 -2.49
C LEU A 19 -9.81 -1.85 -3.03
N ILE A 20 -10.78 -1.62 -2.15
CA ILE A 20 -12.08 -1.03 -2.52
C ILE A 20 -11.89 0.38 -3.08
N LEU A 21 -11.04 1.20 -2.45
CA LEU A 21 -10.72 2.54 -2.92
C LEU A 21 -10.17 2.50 -4.35
N MET A 22 -9.20 1.62 -4.62
CA MET A 22 -8.65 1.45 -5.97
C MET A 22 -9.70 1.00 -6.98
N ILE A 23 -10.52 -0.01 -6.66
CA ILE A 23 -11.55 -0.53 -7.58
C ILE A 23 -12.55 0.56 -7.98
N LEU A 24 -12.92 1.43 -7.05
CA LEU A 24 -13.84 2.54 -7.31
C LEU A 24 -13.15 3.71 -8.02
N TYR A 25 -11.87 3.95 -7.74
CA TYR A 25 -11.13 5.08 -8.27
C TYR A 25 -10.57 4.84 -9.68
N VAL A 26 -10.20 3.62 -10.04
CA VAL A 26 -9.65 3.29 -11.37
C VAL A 26 -10.58 3.68 -12.52
N PRO A 27 -11.90 3.38 -12.51
CA PRO A 27 -12.81 3.84 -13.56
C PRO A 27 -12.90 5.37 -13.64
N HIS A 28 -12.86 6.04 -12.49
CA HIS A 28 -12.94 7.49 -12.39
C HIS A 28 -11.68 8.17 -12.95
N ALA A 29 -10.50 7.72 -12.54
CA ALA A 29 -9.22 8.18 -13.09
C ALA A 29 -9.07 7.82 -14.58
N GLY A 30 -9.55 6.64 -15.01
CA GLY A 30 -9.55 6.24 -16.41
C GLY A 30 -10.39 7.17 -17.30
N ASN A 31 -11.56 7.60 -16.82
CA ASN A 31 -12.38 8.60 -17.52
C ASN A 31 -11.69 9.97 -17.55
N LEU A 32 -10.96 10.32 -16.49
CA LEU A 32 -10.10 11.51 -16.47
C LEU A 32 -9.06 11.43 -17.59
N PHE A 33 -8.30 10.33 -17.67
CA PHE A 33 -7.23 10.13 -18.65
C PHE A 33 -7.68 10.24 -20.11
N MET A 34 -8.95 9.97 -20.41
CA MET A 34 -9.51 10.20 -21.75
C MET A 34 -9.55 11.67 -22.18
N GLN A 35 -9.61 12.60 -21.23
CA GLN A 35 -9.66 14.04 -21.52
C GLN A 35 -8.28 14.62 -21.91
N LEU A 36 -7.19 13.86 -21.72
CA LEU A 36 -5.88 14.22 -22.26
C LEU A 36 -5.86 13.94 -23.77
N GLU A 37 -6.11 14.97 -24.58
CA GLU A 37 -5.97 14.93 -26.05
C GLU A 37 -4.57 14.50 -26.54
N HIS A 38 -3.56 14.47 -25.66
CA HIS A 38 -2.16 14.21 -26.04
C HIS A 38 -1.80 12.73 -26.18
N LEU A 39 -2.72 11.81 -25.84
CA LEU A 39 -2.54 10.36 -25.96
C LEU A 39 -3.69 9.76 -26.78
N ASP A 40 -3.89 10.27 -27.99
CA ASP A 40 -4.92 9.74 -28.89
C ASP A 40 -4.45 8.42 -29.52
N MET A 41 -5.03 7.30 -29.05
CA MET A 41 -4.88 5.97 -29.64
C MET A 41 -6.13 5.55 -30.43
N THR A 42 -6.91 6.51 -30.95
CA THR A 42 -8.04 6.17 -31.82
C THR A 42 -7.56 5.42 -33.06
N PHE A 43 -8.08 4.21 -33.23
CA PHE A 43 -7.91 3.43 -34.44
C PHE A 43 -9.28 3.29 -35.11
N SER A 44 -9.41 3.78 -36.34
CA SER A 44 -10.64 3.69 -37.14
C SER A 44 -11.90 4.31 -36.49
N GLY A 45 -11.74 5.40 -35.72
CA GLY A 45 -12.87 6.11 -35.09
C GLY A 45 -13.40 5.48 -33.79
N TYR A 46 -12.81 4.38 -33.32
CA TYR A 46 -13.18 3.76 -32.05
C TYR A 46 -12.40 4.38 -30.88
N SER A 47 -13.07 5.19 -30.07
CA SER A 47 -12.52 5.80 -28.84
C SER A 47 -12.45 4.82 -27.65
N VAL A 48 -12.97 3.60 -27.79
CA VAL A 48 -12.93 2.55 -26.76
C VAL A 48 -11.49 2.18 -26.40
N LEU A 49 -10.56 2.22 -27.36
CA LEU A 49 -9.14 1.95 -27.10
C LEU A 49 -8.52 3.01 -26.17
N ASN A 50 -8.92 4.28 -26.30
CA ASN A 50 -8.48 5.36 -25.40
C ASN A 50 -9.03 5.15 -23.98
N TRP A 51 -10.28 4.70 -23.86
CA TRP A 51 -10.87 4.36 -22.56
C TRP A 51 -10.14 3.18 -21.90
N ILE A 52 -9.91 2.08 -22.64
CA ILE A 52 -9.18 0.90 -22.13
C ILE A 52 -7.76 1.30 -21.71
N TYR A 53 -7.08 2.10 -22.51
CA TYR A 53 -5.74 2.59 -22.20
C TYR A 53 -5.73 3.47 -20.95
N GLY A 54 -6.65 4.44 -20.84
CA GLY A 54 -6.77 5.31 -19.67
C GLY A 54 -7.08 4.53 -18.38
N VAL A 55 -8.01 3.58 -18.44
CA VAL A 55 -8.32 2.68 -17.31
C VAL A 55 -7.11 1.80 -16.98
N GLY A 56 -6.40 1.27 -17.97
CA GLY A 56 -5.21 0.46 -17.78
C GLY A 56 -4.08 1.25 -17.11
N LEU A 57 -3.83 2.47 -17.56
CA LEU A 57 -2.84 3.37 -16.96
C LEU A 57 -3.20 3.70 -15.50
N ALA A 58 -4.46 4.04 -15.24
CA ALA A 58 -4.98 4.27 -13.90
C ALA A 58 -4.79 3.03 -13.00
N ALA A 59 -5.11 1.85 -13.49
CA ALA A 59 -4.94 0.59 -12.75
C ALA A 59 -3.47 0.31 -12.39
N VAL A 60 -2.54 0.56 -13.32
CA VAL A 60 -1.10 0.39 -13.06
C VAL A 60 -0.61 1.38 -12.00
N ILE A 61 -1.00 2.66 -12.11
CA ILE A 61 -0.63 3.67 -11.12
C ILE A 61 -1.19 3.28 -9.74
N GLU A 62 -2.47 2.91 -9.67
CA GLU A 62 -3.12 2.54 -8.41
C GLU A 62 -2.48 1.28 -7.78
N PHE A 63 -2.16 0.28 -8.60
CA PHE A 63 -1.47 -0.91 -8.14
C PHE A 63 -0.05 -0.63 -7.60
N LEU A 64 0.70 0.27 -8.22
CA LEU A 64 2.03 0.68 -7.70
C LEU A 64 1.92 1.34 -6.33
N ILE A 65 0.89 2.15 -6.09
CA ILE A 65 0.64 2.73 -4.76
C ILE A 65 0.36 1.63 -3.75
N LEU A 66 -0.46 0.65 -4.11
CA LEU A 66 -0.74 -0.49 -3.23
C LEU A 66 0.55 -1.21 -2.84
N ILE A 67 1.46 -1.44 -3.79
CA ILE A 67 2.77 -2.03 -3.50
C ILE A 67 3.56 -1.17 -2.51
N PHE A 68 3.61 0.16 -2.70
CA PHE A 68 4.31 1.05 -1.78
C PHE A 68 3.67 1.10 -0.39
N LEU A 69 2.35 1.01 -0.33
CA LEU A 69 1.57 0.95 0.90
C LEU A 69 1.86 -0.36 1.65
N ILE A 70 1.84 -1.50 0.95
CA ILE A 70 2.17 -2.82 1.50
C ILE A 70 3.61 -2.89 2.02
N ASN A 71 4.57 -2.29 1.31
CA ASN A 71 5.96 -2.28 1.74
C ASN A 71 6.21 -1.37 2.97
N GLY A 72 5.21 -0.63 3.43
CA GLY A 72 5.30 0.10 4.69
C GLY A 72 6.35 1.22 4.66
N TYR A 73 6.41 1.99 3.57
CA TYR A 73 7.26 3.18 3.53
C TYR A 73 6.55 4.39 4.17
N LYS A 74 7.13 4.94 5.24
CA LYS A 74 6.54 6.03 6.04
C LYS A 74 6.13 7.28 5.24
N ASN A 75 6.92 7.64 4.24
CA ASN A 75 6.78 8.91 3.52
C ASN A 75 6.12 8.76 2.14
N THR A 76 6.11 7.54 1.57
CA THR A 76 5.65 7.34 0.20
C THR A 76 4.17 7.63 0.03
N GLY A 77 3.33 7.20 0.97
CA GLY A 77 1.90 7.51 0.95
C GLY A 77 1.59 9.00 1.10
N LYS A 78 2.39 9.74 1.87
CA LYS A 78 2.25 11.20 2.02
C LYS A 78 2.61 11.93 0.73
N PHE A 79 3.76 11.55 0.16
CA PHE A 79 4.22 12.10 -1.12
C PHE A 79 3.18 11.86 -2.21
N TYR A 80 2.70 10.61 -2.32
CA TYR A 80 1.66 10.27 -3.29
C TYR A 80 0.37 11.06 -3.07
N ALA A 81 -0.14 11.15 -1.85
CA ALA A 81 -1.37 11.89 -1.56
C ALA A 81 -1.29 13.37 -2.00
N VAL A 82 -0.15 14.02 -1.73
CA VAL A 82 0.09 15.41 -2.13
C VAL A 82 0.18 15.54 -3.65
N VAL A 83 0.99 14.71 -4.31
CA VAL A 83 1.14 14.75 -5.77
C VAL A 83 -0.19 14.44 -6.47
N SER A 84 -0.90 13.41 -6.01
CA SER A 84 -2.21 13.01 -6.53
C SER A 84 -3.26 14.12 -6.33
N PHE A 85 -3.22 14.84 -5.20
CA PHE A 85 -4.12 15.99 -4.99
C PHE A 85 -3.91 17.06 -6.05
N PHE A 86 -2.66 17.49 -6.25
CA PHE A 86 -2.34 18.53 -7.22
C PHE A 86 -2.59 18.08 -8.66
N LEU A 87 -2.19 16.85 -9.01
CA LEU A 87 -2.48 16.30 -10.33
C LEU A 87 -3.98 16.33 -10.60
N ASN A 88 -4.81 15.78 -9.71
CA ASN A 88 -6.26 15.82 -9.89
C ASN A 88 -6.80 17.26 -9.94
N ALA A 89 -6.36 18.14 -9.04
CA ALA A 89 -6.83 19.53 -9.00
C ALA A 89 -6.51 20.31 -10.28
N PHE A 90 -5.34 20.09 -10.89
CA PHE A 90 -4.97 20.70 -12.17
C PHE A 90 -5.63 20.03 -13.36
N TYR A 91 -5.93 18.74 -13.25
CA TYR A 91 -6.54 17.97 -14.31
C TYR A 91 -8.03 18.29 -14.47
N TYR A 92 -8.70 18.58 -13.36
CA TYR A 92 -10.08 19.04 -13.41
C TYR A 92 -10.17 20.46 -13.95
N ASP A 93 -10.61 20.59 -15.19
CA ASP A 93 -10.85 21.88 -15.87
C ASP A 93 -11.91 22.76 -15.17
N TYR A 94 -12.63 22.25 -14.16
CA TYR A 94 -13.65 22.99 -13.42
C TYR A 94 -13.16 24.35 -12.90
N TRP A 95 -11.91 24.42 -12.46
CA TRP A 95 -11.29 25.67 -12.04
C TRP A 95 -11.13 26.67 -13.17
N PHE A 96 -10.65 26.23 -14.33
CA PHE A 96 -10.53 27.06 -15.53
C PHE A 96 -11.91 27.53 -16.01
N ILE A 97 -12.88 26.63 -16.05
CA ILE A 97 -14.28 26.94 -16.40
C ILE A 97 -14.85 28.00 -15.46
N THR A 98 -14.58 27.88 -14.16
CA THR A 98 -15.10 28.82 -13.15
C THR A 98 -14.41 30.18 -13.21
N VAL A 99 -13.12 30.22 -13.56
CA VAL A 99 -12.38 31.47 -13.76
C VAL A 99 -12.89 32.21 -15.01
N GLN A 100 -13.23 31.48 -16.06
CA GLN A 100 -13.73 32.06 -17.31
C GLN A 100 -15.21 32.48 -17.22
N ASP A 101 -16.06 31.66 -16.58
CA ASP A 101 -17.49 31.92 -16.40
C ASP A 101 -17.94 31.60 -14.96
N PRO A 102 -17.87 32.58 -14.04
CA PRO A 102 -18.13 32.39 -12.61
C PRO A 102 -19.63 32.34 -12.29
N THR A 103 -20.35 31.38 -12.86
CA THR A 103 -21.73 31.09 -12.45
C THR A 103 -21.78 30.38 -11.10
N VAL A 104 -22.90 30.51 -10.38
CA VAL A 104 -23.12 29.78 -9.11
C VAL A 104 -22.99 28.27 -9.28
N VAL A 105 -23.36 27.74 -10.45
CA VAL A 105 -23.24 26.32 -10.77
C VAL A 105 -21.76 25.93 -10.92
N ASN A 106 -20.99 26.68 -11.70
CA ASN A 106 -19.57 26.38 -11.92
C ASN A 106 -18.76 26.48 -10.62
N ILE A 107 -19.02 27.51 -9.81
CA ILE A 107 -18.40 27.67 -8.48
C ILE A 107 -18.70 26.47 -7.59
N LYS A 108 -19.97 26.01 -7.53
CA LYS A 108 -20.35 24.84 -6.74
C LYS A 108 -19.64 23.57 -7.22
N THR A 109 -19.62 23.33 -8.53
CA THR A 109 -18.98 22.16 -9.13
C THR A 109 -17.49 22.11 -8.79
N THR A 110 -16.80 23.24 -8.93
CA THR A 110 -15.38 23.37 -8.62
C THR A 110 -15.06 23.12 -7.16
N ILE A 111 -15.87 23.65 -6.24
CA ILE A 111 -15.72 23.41 -4.81
C ILE A 111 -15.93 21.93 -4.50
N ILE A 112 -16.98 21.31 -5.06
CA ILE A 112 -17.27 19.89 -4.84
C ILE A 112 -16.15 19.00 -5.39
N SER A 113 -15.67 19.25 -6.62
CA SER A 113 -14.58 18.47 -7.21
C SER A 113 -13.30 18.57 -6.38
N LEU A 114 -13.01 19.76 -5.85
CA LEU A 114 -11.92 19.99 -4.92
C LEU A 114 -12.00 19.13 -3.68
N PHE A 115 -13.17 19.13 -3.02
CA PHE A 115 -13.37 18.38 -1.79
C PHE A 115 -13.25 16.88 -2.07
N ILE A 116 -13.75 16.40 -3.20
CA ILE A 116 -13.59 15.00 -3.61
C ILE A 116 -12.10 14.66 -3.79
N CYS A 117 -11.32 15.49 -4.49
CA CYS A 117 -9.88 15.30 -4.66
C CYS A 117 -9.15 15.28 -3.33
N LEU A 118 -9.50 16.23 -2.44
CA LEU A 118 -8.92 16.34 -1.11
C LEU A 118 -9.25 15.11 -0.27
N THR A 119 -10.51 14.68 -0.24
CA THR A 119 -10.95 13.50 0.51
C THR A 119 -10.24 12.26 0.00
N HIS A 120 -10.14 12.07 -1.32
CA HIS A 120 -9.41 10.94 -1.90
C HIS A 120 -7.94 10.91 -1.45
N SER A 121 -7.23 12.02 -1.62
CA SER A 121 -5.82 12.13 -1.22
C SER A 121 -5.62 11.92 0.29
N LEU A 122 -6.51 12.48 1.13
CA LEU A 122 -6.46 12.27 2.58
C LEU A 122 -6.74 10.81 2.96
N SER A 123 -7.67 10.14 2.29
CA SER A 123 -7.94 8.71 2.50
C SER A 123 -6.71 7.86 2.18
N VAL A 124 -6.04 8.10 1.05
CA VAL A 124 -4.81 7.39 0.69
C VAL A 124 -3.71 7.64 1.72
N TRP A 125 -3.53 8.90 2.16
CA TRP A 125 -2.59 9.22 3.23
C TRP A 125 -2.93 8.43 4.49
N GLN A 126 -4.14 8.56 5.02
CA GLN A 126 -4.54 7.95 6.28
C GLN A 126 -4.41 6.42 6.25
N LEU A 127 -4.86 5.77 5.17
CA LEU A 127 -4.71 4.34 4.99
C LEU A 127 -3.24 3.92 4.98
N SER A 128 -2.37 4.68 4.31
CA SER A 128 -0.94 4.40 4.29
C SER A 128 -0.28 4.53 5.66
N GLU A 129 -0.68 5.53 6.45
CA GLU A 129 -0.13 5.75 7.78
C GLU A 129 -0.63 4.70 8.78
N LEU A 130 -1.92 4.35 8.71
CA LEU A 130 -2.49 3.27 9.49
C LEU A 130 -1.81 1.94 9.17
N PHE A 131 -1.64 1.61 7.89
CA PHE A 131 -0.96 0.39 7.49
C PHE A 131 0.49 0.35 7.97
N TYR A 132 1.24 1.44 7.79
CA TYR A 132 2.62 1.57 8.28
C TYR A 132 2.72 1.31 9.79
N ARG A 133 1.83 1.93 10.59
CA ARG A 133 1.80 1.74 12.05
C ARG A 133 1.51 0.29 12.40
N ARG A 134 0.54 -0.35 11.76
CA ARG A 134 0.18 -1.75 12.02
C ARG A 134 1.26 -2.74 11.60
N VAL A 135 1.97 -2.49 10.49
CA VAL A 135 3.12 -3.31 10.09
C VAL A 135 4.26 -3.20 11.11
N ARG A 136 4.50 -2.02 11.67
CA ARG A 136 5.51 -1.78 12.72
C ARG A 136 5.15 -2.36 14.09
N GLU A 137 3.86 -2.34 14.45
CA GLU A 137 3.35 -2.83 15.73
C GLU A 137 3.29 -4.36 15.81
N GLU A 138 3.27 -5.04 14.66
CA GLU A 138 3.41 -6.49 14.60
C GLU A 138 4.84 -6.86 15.00
N LYS A 139 5.05 -6.99 16.32
CA LYS A 139 6.27 -7.57 16.87
C LYS A 139 6.37 -8.97 16.31
N VAL A 140 7.41 -9.23 15.53
CA VAL A 140 7.81 -10.61 15.22
C VAL A 140 8.10 -11.25 16.57
N GLU A 141 7.18 -12.09 17.04
CA GLU A 141 7.39 -12.86 18.25
C GLU A 141 8.53 -13.82 17.98
N LEU A 142 9.66 -13.56 18.61
CA LEU A 142 10.86 -14.35 18.43
C LEU A 142 10.75 -15.56 19.35
N PHE A 143 10.64 -16.74 18.78
CA PHE A 143 10.71 -18.00 19.50
C PHE A 143 12.01 -18.72 19.16
N CYS A 144 12.50 -19.52 20.09
CA CYS A 144 13.60 -20.44 19.82
C CYS A 144 13.04 -21.69 19.14
N GLU A 145 13.45 -21.97 17.89
CA GLU A 145 12.98 -23.14 17.14
C GLU A 145 13.37 -24.48 17.79
N GLU A 146 14.46 -24.50 18.57
CA GLU A 146 14.98 -25.74 19.17
C GLU A 146 14.23 -26.21 20.42
N CYS A 147 13.68 -25.28 21.21
CA CYS A 147 12.99 -25.59 22.47
C CYS A 147 11.62 -24.92 22.60
N ASN A 148 11.19 -24.19 21.57
CA ASN A 148 9.96 -23.41 21.55
C ASN A 148 9.85 -22.37 22.68
N ALA A 149 10.97 -21.99 23.30
CA ALA A 149 10.99 -20.96 24.33
C ALA A 149 10.72 -19.58 23.70
N GLY A 150 9.94 -18.75 24.40
CA GLY A 150 9.56 -17.40 23.94
C GLY A 150 8.21 -16.96 24.52
N PRO A 151 7.67 -15.81 24.08
CA PRO A 151 8.25 -14.91 23.08
C PRO A 151 9.39 -14.05 23.65
N PHE A 152 10.49 -13.92 22.91
CA PHE A 152 11.61 -13.03 23.23
C PHE A 152 11.35 -11.60 22.74
N THR A 153 11.78 -10.61 23.52
CA THR A 153 11.50 -9.19 23.26
C THR A 153 12.31 -8.59 22.11
N ASN A 154 13.47 -9.17 21.78
CA ASN A 154 14.32 -8.76 20.67
C ASN A 154 15.28 -9.88 20.26
N LYS A 155 15.90 -9.75 19.09
CA LYS A 155 16.84 -10.74 18.54
C LYS A 155 18.02 -11.01 19.48
N ARG A 156 18.51 -10.00 20.19
CA ARG A 156 19.61 -10.13 21.16
C ARG A 156 19.24 -11.02 22.35
N ALA A 157 17.98 -10.97 22.81
CA ALA A 157 17.47 -11.83 23.87
C ALA A 157 17.35 -13.29 23.40
N LEU A 158 16.87 -13.50 22.17
CA LEU A 158 16.85 -14.83 21.53
C LEU A 158 18.28 -15.39 21.35
N ASP A 159 19.20 -14.61 20.79
CA ASP A 159 20.60 -15.01 20.59
C ASP A 159 21.29 -15.31 21.95
N GLY A 160 20.97 -14.52 22.98
CA GLY A 160 21.42 -14.74 24.35
C GLY A 160 20.87 -16.03 24.97
N HIS A 161 19.64 -16.41 24.63
CA HIS A 161 19.07 -17.68 25.02
C HIS A 161 19.73 -18.84 24.28
N ILE A 162 19.84 -18.79 22.95
CA ILE A 162 20.49 -19.84 22.13
C ILE A 162 21.93 -20.07 22.61
N SER A 163 22.70 -19.01 22.81
CA SER A 163 24.10 -19.12 23.26
C SER A 163 24.28 -19.67 24.68
N LYS A 164 23.25 -19.61 25.53
CA LYS A 164 23.30 -20.12 26.92
C LYS A 164 22.68 -21.51 27.05
N ALA A 165 21.47 -21.70 26.52
CA ALA A 165 20.69 -22.92 26.67
C ALA A 165 21.06 -23.99 25.63
N HIS A 166 21.52 -23.59 24.44
CA HIS A 166 21.80 -24.50 23.32
C HIS A 166 23.29 -24.65 22.99
N LYS A 167 24.17 -24.11 23.86
CA LYS A 167 25.63 -24.09 23.69
C LYS A 167 26.27 -25.47 23.47
N TYR A 168 25.71 -26.50 24.11
CA TYR A 168 26.27 -27.86 24.07
C TYR A 168 25.72 -28.71 22.94
N ARG A 169 24.43 -28.56 22.59
CA ARG A 169 23.78 -29.36 21.55
C ARG A 169 24.42 -29.17 20.17
N ARG A 170 24.86 -27.93 19.87
CA ARG A 170 25.57 -27.61 18.62
C ARG A 170 26.97 -28.21 18.53
N LYS A 171 27.65 -28.48 19.65
CA LYS A 171 28.95 -29.16 19.67
C LYS A 171 28.80 -30.66 19.41
N ASP A 172 27.74 -31.27 19.95
CA ASP A 172 27.51 -32.70 19.81
C ASP A 172 27.08 -33.08 18.37
N GLU A 173 26.31 -32.23 17.69
CA GLU A 173 25.94 -32.44 16.28
C GLU A 173 27.15 -32.30 15.33
N ILE A 174 28.05 -31.35 15.58
CA ILE A 174 29.30 -31.22 14.79
C ILE A 174 30.21 -32.43 15.03
N GLN A 175 30.32 -32.90 16.28
CA GLN A 175 31.14 -34.08 16.60
C GLN A 175 30.56 -35.40 16.06
N LEU A 176 29.23 -35.54 15.98
CA LEU A 176 28.61 -36.69 15.33
C LEU A 176 28.80 -36.65 13.80
N SER A 177 28.72 -35.47 13.19
CA SER A 177 28.97 -35.30 11.74
C SER A 177 30.41 -35.66 11.36
N GLU A 178 31.41 -35.22 12.13
CA GLU A 178 32.83 -35.52 11.85
C GLU A 178 33.17 -37.00 12.07
N LYS A 179 32.60 -37.66 13.08
CA LYS A 179 32.82 -39.11 13.31
C LYS A 179 32.17 -40.01 12.25
N THR A 180 31.16 -39.51 11.55
CA THR A 180 30.48 -40.30 10.50
C THR A 180 31.23 -40.21 9.17
N SER A 181 31.94 -39.11 8.90
CA SER A 181 32.80 -38.99 7.70
C SER A 181 34.13 -39.75 7.84
N GLU A 182 34.72 -39.85 9.03
CA GLU A 182 35.95 -40.63 9.26
C GLU A 182 35.75 -42.15 9.18
N LYS A 183 34.53 -42.67 9.35
CA LYS A 183 34.23 -44.10 9.18
C LYS A 183 33.84 -44.49 7.76
N ALA A 184 33.70 -43.52 6.85
CA ALA A 184 33.28 -43.72 5.47
C ALA A 184 34.42 -43.48 4.45
N ALA A 185 35.64 -43.25 4.91
CA ALA A 185 36.87 -43.17 4.12
C ALA A 185 37.79 -44.36 4.44
#